data_AF-A0A158DY41-F1
#
_entry.id   AF-A0A158DY41-F1
#
_cell.length_a   1.000
_cell.length_b   1.000
_cell.length_c   1.000
_cell.angle_alpha   90.00
_cell.angle_beta   90.00
_cell.angle_gamma   90.00
#
_symmetry.space_group_name_H-M   'P 1'
#
loop_
_entity.id
_entity.type
_entity.pdbx_description
1 polymer ?
#
loop_
_entity_poly.entity_id
_entity_poly.type
_entity_poly.pdbx_seq_one_letter_code
_entity_poly.pdbx_strand_id
1 'polypeptide(L)' 'MATDSQTRTKALDELDRLDQHIVDCGQRIAEQRKRLESLMHSGGDIEDSENLLKNLVGSLGALNQLRKMVLSEVHGTDR' A
#
# COMPACT_ATOMS: atom_id res chain seq x y z
N MET A 1 15.45 -29.70 -7.11
CA MET A 1 15.71 -28.83 -5.95
C MET A 1 16.06 -27.38 -6.31
N ALA A 2 16.11 -26.96 -7.59
CA ALA A 2 16.43 -25.57 -7.96
C ALA A 2 15.20 -24.62 -7.99
N THR A 3 13.99 -25.17 -8.03
CA THR A 3 12.74 -24.43 -8.23
C THR A 3 12.30 -23.63 -6.99
N ASP A 4 12.49 -24.17 -5.79
CA ASP A 4 11.97 -23.55 -4.56
C ASP A 4 12.80 -22.33 -4.16
N SER A 5 14.12 -22.38 -4.36
CA SER A 5 15.01 -21.24 -4.08
C SER A 5 14.74 -20.06 -5.01
N GLN A 6 14.46 -20.31 -6.29
CA GLN A 6 14.18 -19.24 -7.26
C GLN A 6 12.79 -18.61 -7.03
N THR A 7 11.79 -19.42 -6.65
CA THR A 7 10.45 -18.93 -6.30
C THR A 7 10.49 -18.08 -5.03
N ARG A 8 11.25 -18.51 -4.01
CA ARG A 8 11.43 -17.75 -2.77
C ARG A 8 12.08 -16.38 -3.02
N THR A 9 13.13 -16.31 -3.85
CA THR A 9 13.76 -15.02 -4.20
C THR A 9 12.77 -14.07 -4.87
N LYS A 10 12.01 -14.56 -5.86
CA LYS A 10 10.99 -13.73 -6.53
C LYS A 10 9.92 -13.21 -5.57
N ALA A 11 9.50 -14.02 -4.61
CA ALA A 11 8.50 -13.61 -3.63
C ALA A 11 9.03 -12.56 -2.64
N LEU A 12 10.33 -12.61 -2.30
CA LEU A 12 10.99 -11.54 -1.52
C LEU A 12 11.07 -10.23 -2.32
N ASP A 13 11.43 -10.29 -3.61
CA ASP A 13 11.43 -9.11 -4.47
C ASP A 13 10.02 -8.48 -4.59
N GLU A 14 8.99 -9.32 -4.65
CA GLU A 14 7.58 -8.88 -4.66
C GLU A 14 7.20 -8.19 -3.34
N LEU A 15 7.67 -8.71 -2.19
CA LEU A 15 7.46 -8.10 -0.88
C LEU A 15 8.12 -6.73 -0.78
N ASP A 16 9.37 -6.60 -1.23
CA ASP A 16 10.08 -5.31 -1.21
C ASP A 16 9.36 -4.26 -2.07
N ARG A 17 8.82 -4.66 -3.24
CA ARG A 17 7.99 -3.79 -4.08
C ARG A 17 6.70 -3.39 -3.41
N LEU A 18 6.01 -4.33 -2.76
CA LEU A 18 4.78 -4.05 -2.01
C LEU A 18 5.05 -3.09 -0.86
N ASP A 19 6.17 -3.27 -0.14
CA ASP A 19 6.58 -2.37 0.94
C ASP A 19 6.85 -0.96 0.42
N GLN A 20 7.53 -0.81 -0.71
CA GLN A 20 7.72 0.50 -1.34
C GLN A 20 6.37 1.15 -1.71
N HIS A 21 5.47 0.40 -2.35
CA HIS A 21 4.15 0.92 -2.71
C HIS A 21 3.30 1.32 -1.50
N ILE A 22 3.40 0.58 -0.39
CA ILE A 22 2.73 0.92 0.88
C ILE A 22 3.26 2.24 1.43
N VAL A 23 4.59 2.45 1.42
CA VAL A 23 5.21 3.71 1.84
C VAL A 23 4.75 4.87 0.97
N ASP A 24 4.81 4.72 -0.35
CA ASP A 24 4.40 5.76 -1.30
C ASP A 24 2.91 6.12 -1.13
N CYS A 25 2.06 5.11 -0.93
CA CYS A 25 0.64 5.33 -0.69
C CYS A 25 0.40 6.07 0.65
N GLY A 26 1.13 5.70 1.70
CA GLY A 26 1.11 6.38 2.99
C GLY A 26 1.51 7.86 2.89
N GLN A 27 2.56 8.18 2.12
CA GLN A 27 2.99 9.55 1.86
C GLN A 27 1.91 10.37 1.15
N ARG A 28 1.31 9.81 0.08
CA ARG A 28 0.22 10.47 -0.66
C ARG A 28 -1.02 10.72 0.19
N ILE A 29 -1.35 9.80 1.10
CA ILE A 29 -2.43 9.98 2.08
C ILE A 29 -2.12 11.17 2.99
N ALA A 30 -0.90 11.27 3.51
CA ALA A 30 -0.50 12.37 4.38
C ALA A 30 -0.56 13.73 3.66
N GLU A 31 -0.13 13.79 2.41
CA GLU A 31 -0.24 14.98 1.57
C GLU A 31 -1.69 15.38 1.30
N GLN A 32 -2.56 14.42 0.96
CA GLN A 32 -3.98 14.72 0.72
C GLN A 32 -4.70 15.19 1.98
N ARG A 33 -4.35 14.65 3.17
CA ARG A 33 -4.90 15.15 4.44
C ARG A 33 -4.53 16.61 4.68
N LYS A 34 -3.27 17.01 4.47
CA LYS A 34 -2.84 18.41 4.58
C LYS A 34 -3.57 19.33 3.59
N ARG A 35 -3.80 18.84 2.37
CA ARG A 35 -4.54 19.59 1.35
C ARG A 35 -6.00 19.79 1.75
N LEU A 36 -6.67 18.74 2.24
CA LEU A 36 -8.03 18.82 2.76
C LEU A 36 -8.15 19.80 3.92
N GLU A 37 -7.24 19.71 4.90
CA GLU A 37 -7.18 20.68 5.99
C GLU A 37 -7.07 22.11 5.44
N SER A 38 -6.18 22.35 4.46
CA SER A 38 -6.02 23.69 3.86
C SER A 38 -7.30 24.17 3.17
N LEU A 39 -7.98 23.30 2.41
CA LEU A 39 -9.22 23.64 1.71
C LEU A 39 -10.38 23.93 2.67
N MET A 40 -10.49 23.19 3.77
CA MET A 40 -11.48 23.43 4.82
C MET A 40 -11.31 24.81 5.44
N HIS A 41 -10.07 25.24 5.70
CA HIS A 41 -9.80 26.57 6.25
C HIS A 41 -10.08 27.69 5.25
N SER A 42 -9.94 27.44 3.94
CA SER A 42 -10.23 28.42 2.89
C SER A 42 -11.68 28.43 2.42
N GLY A 43 -12.55 27.56 2.97
CA GLY A 43 -13.94 27.42 2.53
C GLY A 43 -14.10 26.86 1.11
N GLY A 44 -13.11 26.11 0.62
CA GLY A 44 -13.15 25.48 -0.69
C GLY A 44 -13.99 24.21 -0.71
N ASP A 45 -14.41 23.78 -1.90
CA ASP A 45 -15.03 22.46 -2.09
C ASP A 45 -13.98 21.35 -1.84
N ILE A 46 -14.37 20.37 -1.03
CA ILE A 46 -13.51 19.27 -0.58
C ILE A 46 -13.96 17.90 -1.08
N GLU A 47 -15.12 17.78 -1.73
CA GLU A 47 -15.73 16.47 -2.06
C GLU A 47 -14.79 15.58 -2.88
N ASP A 48 -14.20 16.13 -3.93
CA ASP A 48 -13.24 15.41 -4.79
C ASP A 48 -11.97 14.99 -4.01
N SER A 49 -11.50 15.83 -3.10
CA SER A 49 -10.32 15.56 -2.30
C SER A 49 -10.60 14.49 -1.23
N GLU A 50 -11.80 14.48 -0.65
CA GLU A 50 -12.24 13.43 0.27
C GLU A 50 -12.39 12.09 -0.44
N ASN A 51 -12.96 12.09 -1.65
CA ASN A 51 -13.09 10.89 -2.48
C ASN A 51 -11.71 10.33 -2.85
N LEU A 52 -10.77 11.20 -3.23
CA LEU A 52 -9.40 10.78 -3.49
C LEU A 52 -8.73 10.18 -2.23
N LEU A 53 -8.91 10.80 -1.07
CA LEU A 53 -8.37 10.28 0.20
C LEU A 53 -8.95 8.90 0.53
N LYS A 54 -10.27 8.71 0.38
CA LYS A 54 -10.93 7.41 0.58
C LYS A 54 -10.33 6.33 -0.34
N ASN A 55 -10.14 6.65 -1.62
CA ASN A 55 -9.54 5.74 -2.59
C ASN A 55 -8.11 5.35 -2.20
N LEU A 56 -7.28 6.33 -1.80
CA LEU A 56 -5.91 6.05 -1.36
C LEU A 56 -5.89 5.16 -0.11
N VAL A 57 -6.75 5.42 0.87
CA VAL A 57 -6.87 4.56 2.08
C VAL A 57 -7.30 3.15 1.70
N GLY A 58 -8.24 3.00 0.76
CA GLY A 58 -8.64 1.70 0.23
C GLY A 58 -7.48 0.96 -0.46
N SER A 59 -6.72 1.65 -1.30
CA SER A 59 -5.53 1.09 -1.96
C SER A 59 -4.47 0.65 -0.96
N LEU A 60 -4.19 1.44 0.07
CA LEU A 60 -3.27 1.08 1.16
C LEU A 60 -3.73 -0.20 1.90
N GLY A 61 -5.04 -0.32 2.14
CA GLY A 61 -5.64 -1.51 2.72
C GLY A 61 -5.41 -2.76 1.86
N ALA A 62 -5.67 -2.66 0.56
CA ALA A 62 -5.47 -3.76 -0.39
C ALA A 62 -3.99 -4.16 -0.49
N LEU A 63 -3.06 -3.20 -0.57
CA LEU A 63 -1.62 -3.46 -0.59
C LEU A 63 -1.15 -4.19 0.67
N ASN A 64 -1.62 -3.76 1.85
CA ASN A 64 -1.31 -4.44 3.11
C ASN A 64 -1.85 -5.88 3.15
N GLN A 65 -3.02 -6.15 2.58
CA GLN A 65 -3.57 -7.51 2.48
C GLN A 65 -2.73 -8.38 1.54
N LEU A 66 -2.37 -7.84 0.37
CA LEU A 66 -1.53 -8.53 -0.60
C LEU A 66 -0.15 -8.86 -0.01
N ARG A 67 0.47 -7.90 0.68
CA ARG A 67 1.73 -8.10 1.40
C ARG A 67 1.63 -9.26 2.40
N LYS A 68 0.57 -9.32 3.20
CA LYS A 68 0.36 -10.42 4.18
C LYS A 68 0.23 -11.78 3.49
N MET A 69 -0.47 -11.83 2.35
CA MET A 69 -0.64 -13.05 1.56
C MET A 69 0.70 -13.55 1.01
N VAL A 70 1.50 -12.66 0.39
CA VAL A 70 2.83 -13.04 -0.11
C VAL A 70 3.73 -13.49 1.05
N LEU A 71 3.70 -12.79 2.19
CA LEU A 71 4.43 -13.21 3.40
C LEU A 71 4.03 -14.59 3.89
N SER A 72 2.74 -14.92 3.89
CA SER A 72 2.27 -16.25 4.30
C SER A 72 2.69 -17.35 3.32
N GLU A 73 2.74 -17.08 2.02
CA GLU A 73 3.26 -18.04 1.03
C GLU A 73 4.76 -18.27 1.24
N VAL A 74 5.54 -17.21 1.47
CA VAL A 74 6.99 -17.31 1.71
C VAL A 74 7.32 -18.11 2.97
N HIS A 75 6.55 -17.96 4.05
CA HIS A 75 6.79 -18.66 5.32
C HIS A 75 6.00 -19.97 5.49
N GLY A 76 4.90 -20.15 4.75
CA GLY A 76 4.04 -21.32 4.81
C GLY A 76 4.55 -22.51 4.02
N THR A 77 5.54 -22.31 3.14
CA THR A 77 6.19 -23.36 2.34
C THR A 77 7.14 -24.25 3.18
N ASP A 78 7.37 -23.95 4.46
CA ASP A 78 8.23 -24.73 5.38
C ASP A 78 7.48 -25.85 6.14
N ARG A 79 6.32 -26.33 5.67
CA ARG A 79 5.51 -27.34 6.38
C ARG A 79 5.29 -28.64 5.61
#